data_AF-A0A2V2AT51-F1
#
_entry.id   AF-A0A2V2AT51-F1
#
_cell.length_a   1.000
_cell.length_b   1.000
_cell.length_c   1.000
_cell.angle_alpha   90.00
_cell.angle_beta   90.00
_cell.angle_gamma   90.00
#
_symmetry.space_group_name_H-M   'P 1'
#
loop_
_entity.id
_entity.type
_entity.pdbx_description
1 polymer ?
#
loop_
_entity_poly.entity_id
_entity_poly.type
_entity_poly.pdbx_seq_one_letter_code
_entity_poly.pdbx_strand_id
1 'polypeptide(L)'
;MTDSLTEPRLRRGRRPWSRRTSRGADLTIGISLLLLGVGWLALDYMFGHGMEVWAAQGDRERIDAADLAHMARTQDYLVAMLVVAALALVFRAPWTALSQLLVAALAGALLVTAQHSWDRSHPSPAGAASQGAASHYRENNAFRISGEMSPASAQDAQKEADRIEPVLKRLWEGGTWNPQSVRAALLEAGFQEERFGPKGEWLGGTLSVRDMGPRFETDHYVWPEGALVGVRVHDDACVTAFAQKTNYQVKTNGPYPEGGCFEPRAGH
;
A
#
# COMPACT_ATOMS: atom_id res chain seq x y z
N MET A 1 16.18 37.11 89.63
CA MET A 1 15.87 37.89 88.41
C MET A 1 16.89 37.47 87.36
N THR A 2 16.53 36.50 86.53
CA THR A 2 17.31 36.06 85.37
C THR A 2 16.29 35.47 84.38
N ASP A 3 15.78 36.35 83.51
CA ASP A 3 14.90 35.98 82.40
C ASP A 3 15.68 35.13 81.40
N SER A 4 15.21 33.91 81.18
CA SER A 4 15.72 33.01 80.16
C SER A 4 14.95 33.27 78.86
N LEU A 5 15.59 34.01 77.95
CA LEU A 5 15.06 34.26 76.60
C LEU A 5 14.95 32.93 75.84
N THR A 6 13.72 32.55 75.51
CA THR A 6 13.40 31.38 74.69
C THR A 6 13.61 31.72 73.22
N GLU A 7 14.55 31.05 72.55
CA GLU A 7 14.74 31.17 71.11
C GLU A 7 13.49 30.74 70.31
N PRO A 8 13.11 31.48 69.26
CA PRO A 8 12.03 31.06 68.37
C PRO A 8 12.51 29.91 67.49
N ARG A 9 11.92 28.72 67.67
CA ARG A 9 12.08 27.59 66.75
C ARG A 9 11.71 28.01 65.33
N LEU A 10 12.72 28.21 64.49
CA LEU A 10 12.56 28.35 63.05
C LEU A 10 11.82 27.12 62.51
N ARG A 11 10.53 27.30 62.17
CA ARG A 11 9.77 26.34 61.37
C ARG A 11 10.50 26.16 60.04
N ARG A 12 11.31 25.11 59.91
CA ARG A 12 11.84 24.63 58.62
C ARG A 12 10.67 24.53 57.66
N GLY A 13 10.67 25.39 56.66
CA GLY A 13 9.66 25.42 55.59
C GLY A 13 9.53 24.03 54.99
N ARG A 14 8.38 23.39 55.21
CA ARG A 14 7.95 22.25 54.41
C ARG A 14 7.83 22.76 52.98
N ARG A 15 8.82 22.47 52.14
CA ARG A 15 8.72 22.68 50.69
C ARG A 15 7.43 21.98 50.22
N PRO A 16 6.49 22.67 49.54
CA PRO A 16 5.17 22.12 49.21
C PRO A 16 5.19 20.91 48.25
N TRP A 17 6.36 20.59 47.69
CA TRP A 17 6.57 19.58 46.65
C TRP A 17 7.10 18.22 47.19
N SER A 18 7.04 17.97 48.51
CA SER A 18 7.59 16.75 49.11
C SER A 18 6.59 15.62 49.35
N ARG A 19 5.36 15.71 48.85
CA ARG A 19 4.41 14.60 48.96
C ARG A 19 4.73 13.55 47.89
N ARG A 20 5.58 12.59 48.28
CA ARG A 20 5.78 11.35 47.54
C ARG A 20 4.40 10.66 47.40
N THR A 21 4.02 10.29 46.18
CA THR A 21 2.77 9.56 45.91
C THR A 21 2.73 8.29 46.76
N SER A 22 1.58 7.96 47.33
CA SER A 22 1.46 6.72 48.10
C SER A 22 1.74 5.52 47.18
N ARG A 23 2.52 4.54 47.63
CA ARG A 23 2.89 3.37 46.81
C ARG A 23 1.66 2.62 46.28
N GLY A 24 0.60 2.53 47.08
CA GLY A 24 -0.67 1.91 46.67
C GLY A 24 -1.32 2.67 45.51
N ALA A 25 -1.46 3.98 45.63
CA ALA A 25 -2.04 4.80 44.56
C ALA A 25 -1.18 4.77 43.27
N ASP A 26 0.14 4.83 43.40
CA ASP A 26 1.07 4.74 42.24
C ASP A 26 0.94 3.41 41.50
N LEU A 27 0.83 2.30 42.23
CA LEU A 27 0.59 0.97 41.63
C LEU A 27 -0.77 0.88 40.94
N THR A 28 -1.85 1.32 41.59
CA THR A 28 -3.20 1.26 41.00
C THR A 28 -3.27 2.09 39.72
N ILE A 29 -2.71 3.31 39.74
CA ILE A 29 -2.66 4.18 38.55
C ILE A 29 -1.79 3.55 37.46
N GLY A 30 -0.58 3.09 37.80
CA GLY A 30 0.33 2.47 36.83
C GLY A 30 -0.26 1.24 36.15
N ILE A 31 -0.90 0.33 36.90
CA ILE A 31 -1.56 -0.85 36.33
C ILE A 31 -2.73 -0.44 35.42
N SER A 32 -3.56 0.51 35.86
CA SER A 32 -4.72 0.96 35.08
C SER A 32 -4.28 1.59 33.76
N LEU A 33 -3.25 2.45 33.78
CA LEU A 33 -2.71 3.08 32.58
C LEU A 33 -2.00 2.07 31.66
N LEU A 34 -1.33 1.05 32.23
CA LEU A 34 -0.75 -0.04 31.43
C LEU A 34 -1.84 -0.78 30.65
N LEU A 35 -2.91 -1.19 31.33
CA LEU A 35 -4.01 -1.92 30.70
C LEU A 35 -4.75 -1.07 29.66
N LEU A 36 -5.03 0.20 29.99
CA LEU A 36 -5.62 1.13 29.04
C LEU A 36 -4.72 1.35 27.82
N GLY A 37 -3.41 1.45 28.03
CA GLY A 37 -2.51 1.72 26.93
C GLY A 37 -2.32 0.55 25.98
N VAL A 38 -2.16 -0.66 26.53
CA VAL A 38 -2.13 -1.90 25.73
C VAL A 38 -3.48 -2.13 25.05
N GLY A 39 -4.59 -1.91 25.76
CA GLY A 39 -5.93 -2.05 25.21
C GLY A 39 -6.20 -1.08 24.06
N TRP A 40 -5.75 0.17 24.17
CA TRP A 40 -5.85 1.16 23.09
C TRP A 40 -5.10 0.71 21.84
N LEU A 41 -3.84 0.27 21.98
CA LEU A 41 -3.04 -0.22 20.85
C LEU A 41 -3.72 -1.41 20.14
N ALA A 42 -4.27 -2.35 20.92
CA ALA A 42 -4.99 -3.50 20.36
C ALA A 42 -6.27 -3.08 19.62
N LEU A 43 -7.04 -2.15 20.19
CA LEU A 43 -8.27 -1.65 19.58
C LEU A 43 -8.01 -0.84 18.31
N ASP A 44 -7.02 0.06 18.31
CA ASP A 44 -6.65 0.83 17.12
C ASP A 44 -6.18 -0.09 15.99
N TYR A 45 -5.37 -1.10 16.31
CA TYR A 45 -4.91 -2.07 15.32
C TYR A 45 -6.07 -2.90 14.73
N MET A 46 -6.90 -3.50 15.59
CA MET A 46 -7.99 -4.38 15.15
C MET A 46 -9.12 -3.64 14.44
N PHE A 47 -9.55 -2.50 14.98
CA PHE A 47 -10.75 -1.81 14.51
C PHE A 47 -10.45 -0.54 13.73
N GLY A 48 -9.43 0.23 14.08
CA GLY A 48 -9.05 1.41 13.32
C GLY A 48 -8.42 0.98 11.99
N HIS A 49 -7.22 0.43 12.08
CA HIS A 49 -6.46 -0.02 10.92
C HIS A 49 -7.16 -1.18 10.19
N GLY A 50 -7.60 -2.22 10.91
CA GLY A 50 -8.24 -3.39 10.31
C GLY A 50 -9.51 -3.07 9.49
N MET A 51 -10.36 -2.14 9.96
CA MET A 51 -11.56 -1.74 9.21
C MET A 51 -11.22 -0.89 7.98
N GLU A 52 -10.22 -0.02 8.08
CA GLU A 52 -9.77 0.80 6.94
C GLU A 52 -9.22 -0.09 5.82
N VAL A 53 -8.39 -1.09 6.17
CA VAL A 53 -7.85 -2.07 5.22
C VAL A 53 -8.94 -2.96 4.63
N TRP A 54 -9.90 -3.43 5.45
CA TRP A 54 -11.03 -4.21 4.96
C TRP A 54 -11.90 -3.40 3.99
N ALA A 55 -12.20 -2.15 4.33
CA ALA A 55 -12.98 -1.23 3.51
C ALA A 55 -12.28 -0.79 2.21
N ALA A 56 -10.95 -0.94 2.14
CA ALA A 56 -10.19 -0.69 0.92
C ALA A 56 -10.42 -1.76 -0.15
N GLN A 57 -10.96 -2.95 0.20
CA GLN A 57 -11.29 -4.03 -0.74
C GLN A 57 -10.15 -4.40 -1.71
N GLY A 58 -8.89 -4.29 -1.26
CA GLY A 58 -7.71 -4.59 -2.08
C GLY A 58 -7.16 -3.43 -2.90
N ASP A 59 -7.77 -2.24 -2.83
CA ASP A 59 -7.23 -1.00 -3.40
C ASP A 59 -5.92 -0.61 -2.69
N ARG A 60 -4.81 -0.69 -3.43
CA ARG A 60 -3.46 -0.50 -2.90
C ARG A 60 -3.26 0.90 -2.33
N GLU A 61 -3.69 1.94 -3.04
CA GLU A 61 -3.47 3.33 -2.61
C GLU A 61 -4.21 3.62 -1.29
N ARG A 62 -5.40 3.03 -1.12
CA ARG A 62 -6.18 3.18 0.11
C ARG A 62 -5.61 2.38 1.27
N ILE A 63 -5.06 1.19 1.00
CA ILE A 63 -4.34 0.41 2.02
C ILE A 63 -3.08 1.17 2.47
N ASP A 64 -2.32 1.70 1.52
CA ASP A 64 -1.09 2.43 1.80
C ASP A 64 -1.37 3.71 2.62
N ALA A 65 -2.47 4.41 2.32
CA ALA A 65 -2.92 5.55 3.12
C ALA A 65 -3.34 5.15 4.55
N ALA A 66 -3.99 3.98 4.72
CA ALA A 66 -4.38 3.46 6.03
C ALA A 66 -3.16 3.03 6.87
N ASP A 67 -2.14 2.44 6.25
CA ASP A 67 -0.85 2.11 6.88
C ASP A 67 -0.15 3.37 7.40
N LEU A 68 -0.04 4.41 6.56
CA LEU A 68 0.54 5.70 6.96
C LEU A 68 -0.23 6.35 8.10
N ALA A 69 -1.57 6.33 8.04
CA ALA A 69 -2.41 6.88 9.08
C ALA A 69 -2.25 6.14 10.42
N HIS A 70 -2.16 4.80 10.39
CA HIS A 70 -1.91 3.99 11.58
C HIS A 70 -0.52 4.26 12.18
N MET A 71 0.52 4.35 11.34
CA MET A 71 1.88 4.70 11.80
C MET A 71 1.91 6.09 12.45
N ALA A 72 1.26 7.09 11.85
CA ALA A 72 1.17 8.44 12.41
C ALA A 72 0.44 8.46 13.77
N ARG A 73 -0.71 7.79 13.88
CA ARG A 73 -1.44 7.68 15.17
C ARG A 73 -0.61 6.97 16.24
N THR A 74 0.11 5.92 15.86
CA THR A 74 0.99 5.17 16.78
C THR A 74 2.16 6.02 17.24
N GLN A 75 2.73 6.86 16.38
CA GLN A 75 3.78 7.80 16.72
C GLN A 75 3.29 8.88 17.71
N ASP A 76 2.13 9.49 17.46
CA ASP A 76 1.53 10.46 18.38
C ASP A 76 1.26 9.84 19.75
N TYR A 77 0.77 8.60 19.76
CA TYR A 77 0.53 7.82 20.98
C TYR A 77 1.83 7.55 21.76
N LEU A 78 2.90 7.13 21.07
CA LEU A 78 4.23 6.95 21.66
C LEU A 78 4.72 8.23 22.35
N VAL A 79 4.63 9.37 21.66
CA VAL A 79 5.01 10.68 22.21
C VAL A 79 4.20 10.99 23.47
N ALA A 80 2.89 10.76 23.45
CA ALA A 80 2.03 10.98 24.62
C ALA A 80 2.47 10.12 25.82
N MET A 81 2.78 8.83 25.62
CA MET A 81 3.24 7.94 26.70
C MET A 81 4.58 8.39 27.29
N LEU A 82 5.51 8.86 26.45
CA LEU A 82 6.78 9.41 26.91
C LEU A 82 6.60 10.69 27.74
N VAL A 83 5.68 11.57 27.35
CA VAL A 83 5.33 12.77 28.13
C VAL A 83 4.75 12.38 29.50
N VAL A 84 3.82 11.42 29.55
CA VAL A 84 3.26 10.95 30.82
C VAL A 84 4.33 10.28 31.69
N ALA A 85 5.23 9.49 31.11
CA ALA A 85 6.37 8.91 31.83
C ALA A 85 7.26 9.98 32.46
N ALA A 86 7.60 11.04 31.70
CA ALA A 86 8.40 12.15 32.19
C ALA A 86 7.70 12.90 33.33
N LEU A 87 6.39 13.16 33.22
CA LEU A 87 5.60 13.75 34.30
C LEU A 87 5.61 12.85 35.55
N ALA A 88 5.41 11.54 35.39
CA ALA A 88 5.45 10.59 36.51
C ALA A 88 6.82 10.59 37.23
N LEU A 89 7.92 10.73 36.50
CA LEU A 89 9.26 10.89 37.08
C LEU A 89 9.38 12.18 37.91
N VAL A 90 8.85 13.31 37.41
CA VAL A 90 8.83 14.60 38.15
C VAL A 90 8.04 14.46 39.46
N PHE A 91 6.91 13.77 39.43
CA PHE A 91 6.09 13.51 40.61
C PHE A 91 6.60 12.37 41.51
N ARG A 92 7.73 11.74 41.16
CA ARG A 92 8.32 10.59 41.87
C ARG A 92 7.34 9.42 42.03
N ALA A 93 6.63 9.10 40.96
CA ALA A 93 5.74 7.96 40.81
C ALA A 93 6.44 6.86 39.95
N PRO A 94 7.40 6.11 40.53
CA PRO A 94 8.25 5.20 39.76
C PRO A 94 7.48 4.07 39.09
N TRP A 95 6.37 3.58 39.67
CA TRP A 95 5.60 2.50 39.05
C TRP A 95 4.79 2.99 37.86
N THR A 96 4.18 4.18 37.99
CA THR A 96 3.55 4.84 36.85
C THR A 96 4.58 5.09 35.74
N ALA A 97 5.75 5.64 36.05
CA ALA A 97 6.80 5.86 35.06
C ALA A 97 7.22 4.57 34.35
N LEU A 98 7.47 3.48 35.10
CA LEU A 98 7.81 2.18 34.54
C LEU A 98 6.71 1.65 33.62
N SER A 99 5.44 1.75 34.02
CA SER A 99 4.31 1.30 33.20
C SER A 99 4.25 2.02 31.85
N GLN A 100 4.43 3.34 31.84
CA GLN A 100 4.39 4.14 30.63
C GLN A 100 5.58 3.86 29.71
N LEU A 101 6.77 3.62 30.29
CA LEU A 101 7.93 3.20 29.52
C LEU A 101 7.74 1.83 28.86
N LEU A 102 7.05 0.89 29.52
CA LEU A 102 6.72 -0.40 28.92
C LEU A 102 5.75 -0.25 27.74
N VAL A 103 4.69 0.57 27.89
CA VAL A 103 3.77 0.87 26.78
C VAL A 103 4.50 1.57 25.63
N ALA A 104 5.35 2.56 25.94
CA ALA A 104 6.15 3.26 24.94
C ALA A 104 7.11 2.32 24.21
N ALA A 105 7.77 1.40 24.91
CA ALA A 105 8.64 0.40 24.29
C ALA A 105 7.85 -0.51 23.32
N LEU A 106 6.64 -0.93 23.72
CA LEU A 106 5.75 -1.71 22.87
C LEU A 106 5.32 -0.92 21.61
N ALA A 107 4.83 0.31 21.78
CA ALA A 107 4.44 1.18 20.67
C ALA A 107 5.62 1.46 19.73
N GLY A 108 6.81 1.70 20.28
CA GLY A 108 8.04 1.88 19.50
C GLY A 108 8.43 0.62 18.72
N ALA A 109 8.34 -0.56 19.32
CA ALA A 109 8.58 -1.83 18.62
C ALA A 109 7.58 -2.03 17.48
N LEU A 110 6.29 -1.77 17.72
CA LEU A 110 5.25 -1.84 16.68
C LEU A 110 5.54 -0.88 15.53
N LEU A 111 5.87 0.39 15.85
CA LEU A 111 6.21 1.39 14.83
C LEU A 111 7.44 0.99 14.01
N VAL A 112 8.48 0.45 14.64
CA VAL A 112 9.67 -0.06 13.94
C VAL A 112 9.30 -1.22 13.02
N THR A 113 8.47 -2.17 13.47
CA THR A 113 8.03 -3.28 12.62
C THR A 113 7.15 -2.81 11.46
N ALA A 114 6.28 -1.83 11.69
CA ALA A 114 5.42 -1.24 10.67
C ALA A 114 6.24 -0.47 9.63
N GLN A 115 7.15 0.40 10.08
CA GLN A 115 8.07 1.13 9.20
C GLN A 115 8.92 0.17 8.37
N HIS A 116 9.46 -0.87 9.00
CA HIS A 116 10.28 -1.84 8.28
C HIS A 116 9.47 -2.65 7.26
N SER A 117 8.20 -2.95 7.55
CA SER A 117 7.27 -3.55 6.58
C SER A 117 6.99 -2.59 5.42
N TRP A 118 6.74 -1.32 5.74
CA TRP A 118 6.49 -0.25 4.78
C TRP A 118 7.69 -0.05 3.84
N ASP A 119 8.90 0.05 4.36
CA ASP A 119 10.12 0.21 3.56
C ASP A 119 10.35 -0.98 2.62
N ARG A 120 9.94 -2.20 3.04
CA ARG A 120 10.00 -3.40 2.20
C ARG A 120 8.98 -3.37 1.06
N SER A 121 7.79 -2.81 1.28
CA SER A 121 6.76 -2.67 0.24
C SER A 121 6.97 -1.42 -0.63
N HIS A 122 7.68 -0.41 -0.12
CA HIS A 122 7.93 0.88 -0.77
C HIS A 122 9.43 1.18 -0.83
N PRO A 123 10.20 0.44 -1.66
CA PRO A 123 11.62 0.71 -1.82
C PRO A 123 11.84 2.14 -2.33
N SER A 124 12.65 2.90 -1.62
CA SER A 124 13.04 4.26 -2.05
C SER A 124 13.63 4.23 -3.47
N PRO A 125 13.34 5.21 -4.34
CA PRO A 125 13.89 5.29 -5.70
C PRO A 125 15.42 5.40 -5.81
N ALA A 126 16.16 5.33 -4.71
CA ALA A 126 17.61 5.30 -4.69
C ALA A 126 18.10 4.31 -3.63
N GLY A 127 18.64 3.15 -4.07
CA GLY A 127 19.30 2.18 -3.18
C GLY A 127 18.61 0.82 -3.09
N ALA A 128 18.44 0.15 -4.22
CA ALA A 128 18.06 -1.26 -4.27
C ALA A 128 19.18 -2.14 -3.68
N ALA A 129 19.19 -2.32 -2.36
CA ALA A 129 19.96 -3.35 -1.67
C ALA A 129 19.29 -3.73 -0.34
N SER A 130 18.26 -4.57 -0.39
CA SER A 130 17.91 -5.42 0.76
C SER A 130 17.55 -6.83 0.27
N GLN A 131 18.57 -7.67 0.27
CA GLN A 131 18.55 -9.10 0.03
C GLN A 131 17.78 -9.79 1.17
N GLY A 132 16.79 -10.63 0.88
CA GLY A 132 16.24 -11.55 1.89
C GLY A 132 14.83 -12.09 1.66
N ALA A 133 13.93 -11.31 1.06
CA ALA A 133 12.56 -11.78 0.76
C ALA A 133 12.06 -11.40 -0.65
N ALA A 134 12.85 -10.60 -1.39
CA ALA A 134 12.59 -10.18 -2.76
C ALA A 134 13.42 -10.95 -3.81
N SER A 135 14.22 -11.97 -3.43
CA SER A 135 15.17 -12.59 -4.37
C SER A 135 14.48 -13.36 -5.49
N HIS A 136 13.31 -13.95 -5.24
CA HIS A 136 12.61 -14.75 -6.26
C HIS A 136 11.33 -14.09 -6.78
N TYR A 137 10.94 -12.89 -6.36
CA TYR A 137 9.70 -12.28 -6.89
C TYR A 137 9.80 -12.02 -8.40
N ARG A 138 10.94 -11.46 -8.84
CA ARG A 138 11.21 -11.20 -10.25
C ARG A 138 11.28 -12.50 -11.06
N GLU A 139 11.83 -13.55 -10.47
CA GLU A 139 12.00 -14.86 -11.10
C GLU A 139 10.66 -15.62 -11.16
N ASN A 140 9.91 -15.65 -10.07
CA ASN A 140 8.58 -16.25 -9.98
C ASN A 140 7.55 -15.53 -10.84
N ASN A 141 7.71 -14.23 -11.10
CA ASN A 141 6.82 -13.44 -11.95
C ASN A 141 7.48 -13.05 -13.28
N ALA A 142 8.58 -13.69 -13.67
CA ALA A 142 9.29 -13.34 -14.91
C ALA A 142 8.36 -13.40 -16.13
N PHE A 143 7.40 -14.34 -16.12
CA PHE A 143 6.38 -14.47 -17.15
C PHE A 143 5.44 -13.24 -17.24
N ARG A 144 5.21 -12.49 -16.15
CA ARG A 144 4.41 -11.25 -16.12
C ARG A 144 5.23 -9.98 -16.29
N ILE A 145 6.54 -10.08 -16.49
CA ILE A 145 7.38 -8.91 -16.76
C ILE A 145 7.46 -8.76 -18.28
N SER A 146 6.97 -7.63 -18.79
CA SER A 146 7.13 -7.29 -20.20
C SER A 146 8.60 -7.13 -20.54
N GLY A 147 8.99 -7.52 -21.76
CA GLY A 147 10.30 -7.23 -22.32
C GLY A 147 10.61 -5.72 -22.33
N GLU A 148 11.89 -5.40 -22.44
CA GLU A 148 12.34 -4.02 -22.62
C GLU A 148 12.03 -3.53 -24.05
N MET A 149 11.65 -2.26 -24.17
CA MET A 149 11.47 -1.58 -25.45
C MET A 149 12.68 -0.71 -25.75
N SER A 150 13.14 -0.69 -27.00
CA SER A 150 14.06 0.34 -27.45
C SER A 150 13.41 1.74 -27.37
N PRO A 151 14.17 2.83 -27.16
CA PRO A 151 13.61 4.18 -27.11
C PRO A 151 12.85 4.58 -28.40
N ALA A 152 13.31 4.12 -29.56
CA ALA A 152 12.64 4.35 -30.84
C ALA A 152 11.30 3.60 -30.91
N SER A 153 11.30 2.31 -30.54
CA SER A 153 10.09 1.50 -30.51
C SER A 153 9.07 2.02 -29.51
N ALA A 154 9.52 2.53 -28.35
CA ALA A 154 8.65 3.15 -27.35
C ALA A 154 7.96 4.42 -27.89
N GLN A 155 8.68 5.24 -28.66
CA GLN A 155 8.10 6.44 -29.28
C GLN A 155 7.03 6.08 -30.32
N ASP A 156 7.28 5.07 -31.15
CA ASP A 156 6.30 4.61 -32.13
C ASP A 156 5.10 3.93 -31.46
N ALA A 157 5.33 3.15 -30.40
CA ALA A 157 4.26 2.58 -29.61
C ALA A 157 3.37 3.65 -28.97
N GLN A 158 3.97 4.76 -28.51
CA GLN A 158 3.20 5.88 -27.98
C GLN A 158 2.33 6.53 -29.05
N LYS A 159 2.82 6.71 -30.28
CA LYS A 159 2.00 7.24 -31.38
C LYS A 159 0.79 6.35 -31.67
N GLU A 160 0.97 5.02 -31.63
CA GLU A 160 -0.14 4.09 -31.82
C GLU A 160 -1.11 4.10 -30.63
N ALA A 161 -0.61 4.23 -29.39
CA ALA A 161 -1.44 4.43 -28.22
C ALA A 161 -2.31 5.70 -28.33
N ASP A 162 -1.73 6.81 -28.77
CA ASP A 162 -2.43 8.09 -28.98
C ASP A 162 -3.51 8.00 -30.06
N ARG A 163 -3.38 7.07 -31.02
CA ARG A 163 -4.41 6.76 -32.03
C ARG A 163 -5.54 5.89 -31.47
N ILE A 164 -5.22 4.95 -30.59
CA ILE A 164 -6.16 3.98 -30.02
C ILE A 164 -7.02 4.64 -28.93
N GLU A 165 -6.41 5.46 -28.08
CA GLU A 165 -7.08 6.06 -26.92
C GLU A 165 -8.39 6.79 -27.27
N PRO A 166 -8.47 7.70 -28.25
CA PRO A 166 -9.72 8.37 -28.59
C PRO A 166 -10.77 7.42 -29.18
N VAL A 167 -10.37 6.29 -29.78
CA VAL A 167 -11.32 5.27 -30.26
C VAL A 167 -11.96 4.55 -29.07
N LEU A 168 -11.14 4.05 -28.14
CA LEU A 168 -11.65 3.36 -26.95
C LEU A 168 -12.46 4.27 -26.04
N LYS A 169 -12.04 5.53 -25.88
CA LYS A 169 -12.79 6.53 -25.12
C LYS A 169 -14.21 6.70 -25.66
N ARG A 170 -14.37 6.92 -26.97
CA ARG A 170 -15.69 7.08 -27.61
C ARG A 170 -16.57 5.84 -27.44
N LEU A 171 -15.98 4.65 -27.59
CA LEU A 171 -16.69 3.38 -27.38
C LEU A 171 -17.15 3.21 -25.93
N TRP A 172 -16.30 3.53 -24.98
CA TRP A 172 -16.61 3.46 -23.55
C TRP A 172 -17.71 4.46 -23.15
N GLU A 173 -17.60 5.72 -23.57
CA GLU A 173 -18.63 6.75 -23.35
C GLU A 173 -19.97 6.36 -24.01
N GLY A 174 -19.92 5.68 -25.16
CA GLY A 174 -21.07 5.14 -25.87
C GLY A 174 -21.61 3.81 -25.33
N GLY A 175 -21.08 3.29 -24.22
CA GLY A 175 -21.58 2.05 -23.63
C GLY A 175 -21.23 0.77 -24.40
N THR A 176 -20.27 0.84 -25.33
CA THR A 176 -20.02 -0.18 -26.35
C THR A 176 -18.61 -0.76 -26.22
N TRP A 177 -18.41 -1.64 -25.23
CA TRP A 177 -17.08 -2.22 -24.90
C TRP A 177 -16.93 -3.70 -25.27
N ASN A 178 -17.88 -4.30 -25.99
CA ASN A 178 -17.76 -5.69 -26.41
C ASN A 178 -16.63 -5.87 -27.46
N PRO A 179 -15.96 -7.03 -27.51
CA PRO A 179 -14.81 -7.25 -28.41
C PRO A 179 -15.13 -7.05 -29.89
N GLN A 180 -16.35 -7.37 -30.33
CA GLN A 180 -16.73 -7.23 -31.73
C GLN A 180 -16.79 -5.76 -32.16
N SER A 181 -17.42 -4.90 -31.34
CA SER A 181 -17.50 -3.46 -31.60
C SER A 181 -16.14 -2.78 -31.48
N VAL A 182 -15.33 -3.16 -30.47
CA VAL A 182 -13.97 -2.63 -30.32
C VAL A 182 -13.09 -3.00 -31.51
N ARG A 183 -13.15 -4.26 -31.96
CA ARG A 183 -12.46 -4.72 -33.17
C ARG A 183 -12.88 -3.91 -34.39
N ALA A 184 -14.19 -3.78 -34.64
CA ALA A 184 -14.71 -3.05 -35.80
C ALA A 184 -14.21 -1.59 -35.83
N ALA A 185 -14.24 -0.89 -34.69
CA ALA A 185 -13.80 0.50 -34.62
C ALA A 185 -12.29 0.67 -34.83
N LEU A 186 -11.47 -0.28 -34.35
CA LEU A 186 -10.02 -0.25 -34.58
C LEU A 186 -9.68 -0.60 -36.04
N LEU A 187 -10.41 -1.52 -36.67
CA LEU A 187 -10.27 -1.77 -38.10
C LEU A 187 -10.63 -0.52 -38.93
N GLU A 188 -11.69 0.20 -38.56
CA GLU A 188 -12.06 1.48 -39.18
C GLU A 188 -10.98 2.56 -38.98
N ALA A 189 -10.29 2.56 -37.84
CA ALA A 189 -9.15 3.43 -37.56
C ALA A 189 -7.85 3.04 -38.31
N GLY A 190 -7.90 1.98 -39.14
CA GLY A 190 -6.82 1.55 -40.02
C GLY A 190 -5.88 0.51 -39.42
N PHE A 191 -6.22 -0.09 -38.28
CA PHE A 191 -5.47 -1.23 -37.75
C PHE A 191 -5.80 -2.50 -38.54
N GLN A 192 -4.86 -3.44 -38.61
CA GLN A 192 -5.03 -4.69 -39.34
C GLN A 192 -5.06 -5.85 -38.36
N GLU A 193 -6.07 -6.71 -38.45
CA GLU A 193 -6.17 -7.88 -37.57
C GLU A 193 -5.02 -8.86 -37.81
N GLU A 194 -4.44 -9.38 -36.73
CA GLU A 194 -3.47 -10.46 -36.77
C GLU A 194 -4.08 -11.68 -37.46
N ARG A 195 -3.38 -12.19 -38.48
CA ARG A 195 -3.74 -13.41 -39.19
C ARG A 195 -2.71 -14.47 -38.87
N PHE A 196 -3.18 -15.68 -38.63
CA PHE A 196 -2.33 -16.84 -38.42
C PHE A 196 -2.70 -17.93 -39.43
N GLY A 197 -1.68 -18.64 -39.92
CA GLY A 197 -1.86 -19.79 -40.79
C GLY A 197 -2.25 -21.04 -40.01
N PRO A 198 -2.54 -22.15 -40.73
CA PRO A 198 -3.02 -23.38 -40.13
C PRO A 198 -2.01 -24.05 -39.18
N LYS A 199 -0.74 -23.64 -39.19
CA LYS A 199 0.30 -24.12 -38.26
C LYS A 199 0.64 -23.09 -37.18
N GLY A 200 -0.17 -22.03 -37.05
CA GLY A 200 0.06 -20.94 -36.09
C GLY A 200 1.13 -19.94 -36.54
N GLU A 201 1.60 -20.01 -37.78
CA GLU A 201 2.53 -19.04 -38.33
C GLU A 201 1.84 -17.67 -38.51
N TRP A 202 2.50 -16.59 -38.11
CA TRP A 202 1.94 -15.25 -38.26
C TRP A 202 2.00 -14.83 -39.75
N LEU A 203 0.84 -14.46 -40.30
CA LEU A 203 0.62 -14.07 -41.70
C LEU A 203 0.43 -12.55 -41.87
N GLY A 204 0.71 -11.78 -40.81
CA GLY A 204 0.65 -10.32 -40.79
C GLY A 204 -0.58 -9.75 -40.09
N GLY A 205 -0.65 -8.42 -40.05
CA GLY A 205 -1.58 -7.67 -39.20
C GLY A 205 -1.08 -7.57 -37.76
N THR A 206 -1.45 -6.50 -37.07
CA THR A 206 -0.87 -6.12 -35.77
C THR A 206 -1.88 -6.13 -34.63
N LEU A 207 -3.18 -6.15 -34.93
CA LEU A 207 -4.26 -6.00 -33.97
C LEU A 207 -4.81 -7.36 -33.53
N SER A 208 -4.81 -7.57 -32.22
CA SER A 208 -5.50 -8.67 -31.55
C SER A 208 -6.56 -8.08 -30.63
N VAL A 209 -7.82 -8.49 -30.79
CA VAL A 209 -8.90 -8.13 -29.86
C VAL A 209 -9.51 -9.42 -29.33
N ARG A 210 -9.69 -9.53 -28.01
CA ARG A 210 -10.24 -10.72 -27.37
C ARG A 210 -11.10 -10.33 -26.17
N ASP A 211 -11.91 -11.27 -25.71
CA ASP A 211 -12.64 -11.10 -24.45
C ASP A 211 -11.66 -10.86 -23.30
N MET A 212 -12.09 -10.04 -22.35
CA MET A 212 -11.56 -10.13 -21.00
C MET A 212 -11.71 -11.56 -20.52
N GLY A 213 -10.94 -12.01 -19.53
CA GLY A 213 -11.36 -13.27 -18.96
C GLY A 213 -10.99 -13.49 -17.54
N PRO A 214 -11.20 -14.74 -17.09
CA PRO A 214 -11.70 -14.99 -15.77
C PRO A 214 -10.80 -14.43 -14.68
N ARG A 215 -11.44 -13.80 -13.73
CA ARG A 215 -10.85 -13.38 -12.46
C ARG A 215 -11.51 -14.18 -11.36
N PHE A 216 -10.70 -14.67 -10.42
CA PHE A 216 -11.23 -15.36 -9.25
C PHE A 216 -11.66 -14.30 -8.24
N GLU A 217 -12.95 -14.26 -7.92
CA GLU A 217 -13.55 -13.35 -6.95
C GLU A 217 -14.15 -14.17 -5.81
N THR A 218 -13.68 -13.93 -4.59
CA THR A 218 -14.08 -14.58 -3.33
C THR A 218 -13.99 -16.12 -3.32
N ASP A 219 -14.84 -16.79 -4.08
CA ASP A 219 -15.02 -18.24 -4.15
C ASP A 219 -15.34 -18.78 -5.56
N HIS A 220 -15.45 -17.92 -6.58
CA HIS A 220 -15.80 -18.34 -7.95
C HIS A 220 -15.07 -17.52 -9.02
N TYR A 221 -15.13 -18.00 -10.26
CA TYR A 221 -14.61 -17.26 -11.41
C TYR A 221 -15.68 -16.36 -12.00
N VAL A 222 -15.32 -15.08 -12.17
CA VAL A 222 -16.14 -14.06 -12.83
C VAL A 222 -15.51 -13.74 -14.18
N TRP A 223 -16.35 -13.60 -15.21
CA TRP A 223 -15.95 -13.14 -16.54
C TRP A 223 -16.29 -11.67 -16.67
N PRO A 224 -15.31 -10.76 -16.58
CA PRO A 224 -15.58 -9.34 -16.75
C PRO A 224 -16.10 -9.08 -18.16
N GLU A 225 -17.12 -8.24 -18.29
CA GLU A 225 -17.53 -7.74 -19.59
C GLU A 225 -16.49 -6.72 -20.09
N GLY A 226 -16.10 -6.84 -21.36
CA GLY A 226 -15.17 -5.92 -21.98
C GLY A 226 -14.32 -6.56 -23.06
N ALA A 227 -13.40 -5.78 -23.58
CA ALA A 227 -12.44 -6.18 -24.59
C ALA A 227 -11.02 -5.89 -24.13
N LEU A 228 -10.13 -6.85 -24.37
CA LEU A 228 -8.69 -6.67 -24.36
C LEU A 228 -8.21 -6.43 -25.78
N VAL A 229 -7.33 -5.45 -25.93
CA VAL A 229 -6.71 -5.04 -27.19
C VAL A 229 -5.20 -5.16 -27.03
N GLY A 230 -4.56 -5.81 -28.00
CA GLY A 230 -3.12 -5.86 -28.13
C GLY A 230 -2.75 -5.44 -29.54
N VAL A 231 -1.87 -4.44 -29.69
CA VAL A 231 -1.33 -4.03 -30.98
C VAL A 231 0.18 -4.22 -30.96
N ARG A 232 0.70 -5.06 -31.85
CA ARG A 232 2.14 -5.23 -32.04
C ARG A 232 2.67 -4.10 -32.93
N VAL A 233 3.55 -3.28 -32.39
CA VAL A 233 4.13 -2.13 -33.12
C VAL A 233 5.47 -2.51 -33.72
N HIS A 234 6.31 -3.16 -32.91
CA HIS A 234 7.60 -3.74 -33.29
C HIS A 234 7.76 -5.11 -32.62
N ASP A 235 8.84 -5.83 -32.93
CA ASP A 235 9.15 -7.10 -32.27
C ASP A 235 9.35 -6.95 -30.75
N ASP A 236 9.83 -5.78 -30.32
CA ASP A 236 10.10 -5.43 -28.93
C ASP A 236 9.04 -4.51 -28.30
N ALA A 237 8.01 -4.08 -29.04
CA ALA A 237 7.04 -3.08 -28.55
C ALA A 237 5.58 -3.39 -28.91
N CYS A 238 4.73 -3.19 -27.91
CA CYS A 238 3.30 -3.40 -27.93
C CYS A 238 2.54 -2.17 -27.41
N VAL A 239 1.30 -2.05 -27.84
CA VAL A 239 0.27 -1.29 -27.13
C VAL A 239 -0.72 -2.31 -26.56
N THR A 240 -0.89 -2.31 -25.24
CA THR A 240 -1.95 -3.06 -24.57
C THR A 240 -3.03 -2.09 -24.13
N ALA A 241 -4.29 -2.43 -24.39
CA ALA A 241 -5.41 -1.62 -23.97
C ALA A 241 -6.60 -2.48 -23.56
N PHE A 242 -7.54 -1.89 -22.85
CA PHE A 242 -8.82 -2.52 -22.56
C PHE A 242 -9.94 -1.50 -22.49
N ALA A 243 -11.16 -1.97 -22.75
CA ALA A 243 -12.38 -1.25 -22.46
C ALA A 243 -13.32 -2.19 -21.69
N GLN A 244 -13.79 -1.75 -20.53
CA GLN A 244 -14.74 -2.48 -19.69
C GLN A 244 -15.78 -1.50 -19.15
N LYS A 245 -16.85 -2.02 -18.54
CA LYS A 245 -17.96 -1.19 -18.04
C LYS A 245 -17.52 -0.04 -17.13
N THR A 246 -16.51 -0.27 -16.29
CA THR A 246 -16.06 0.70 -15.28
C THR A 246 -15.10 1.76 -15.83
N ASN A 247 -14.28 1.42 -16.83
CA ASN A 247 -13.22 2.29 -17.36
C ASN A 247 -12.61 1.72 -18.65
N TYR A 248 -11.73 2.49 -19.28
CA TYR A 248 -10.83 2.04 -20.34
C TYR A 248 -9.39 2.45 -19.98
N GLN A 249 -8.40 1.79 -20.57
CA GLN A 249 -6.98 2.15 -20.44
C GLN A 249 -6.22 1.81 -21.71
N VAL A 250 -5.21 2.60 -22.03
CA VAL A 250 -4.20 2.31 -23.05
C VAL A 250 -2.82 2.45 -22.39
N LYS A 251 -1.92 1.50 -22.65
CA LYS A 251 -0.53 1.53 -22.20
C LYS A 251 0.41 1.01 -23.27
N THR A 252 1.64 1.49 -23.25
CA THR A 252 2.75 0.96 -24.04
C THR A 252 3.62 0.07 -23.17
N ASN A 253 4.13 -1.02 -23.73
CA ASN A 253 4.92 -2.03 -23.04
C ASN A 253 5.66 -2.90 -24.05
N GLY A 254 6.72 -3.60 -23.63
CA GLY A 254 7.28 -4.68 -24.45
C GLY A 254 6.39 -5.93 -24.44
N PRO A 255 6.70 -6.92 -25.29
CA PRO A 255 5.99 -8.20 -25.29
C PRO A 255 6.26 -8.98 -23.99
N TYR A 256 5.24 -9.63 -23.46
CA TYR A 256 5.38 -10.65 -22.43
C TYR A 256 5.90 -11.96 -23.05
N PRO A 257 6.77 -12.71 -22.35
CA PRO A 257 7.42 -13.90 -22.90
C PRO A 257 6.48 -14.95 -23.51
N GLU A 258 5.31 -15.17 -22.91
CA GLU A 258 4.34 -16.19 -23.36
C GLU A 258 3.10 -15.57 -24.03
N GLY A 259 2.67 -14.40 -23.56
CA GLY A 259 1.41 -13.79 -23.98
C GLY A 259 1.53 -12.79 -25.14
N GLY A 260 2.76 -12.51 -25.61
CA GLY A 260 3.00 -11.47 -26.60
C GLY A 260 2.56 -10.11 -26.07
N CYS A 261 1.63 -9.42 -26.74
CA CYS A 261 1.13 -8.13 -26.23
C CYS A 261 0.12 -8.24 -25.09
N PHE A 262 -0.25 -9.44 -24.65
CA PHE A 262 -1.15 -9.65 -23.51
C PHE A 262 -0.40 -10.18 -22.30
N GLU A 263 -0.72 -9.62 -21.13
CA GLU A 263 -0.18 -10.13 -19.88
C GLU A 263 -0.70 -11.54 -19.61
N PRO A 264 0.18 -12.53 -19.38
CA PRO A 264 -0.24 -13.89 -19.07
C PRO A 264 -0.88 -13.97 -17.67
N ARG A 265 -1.95 -14.78 -17.58
CA ARG A 265 -2.69 -14.95 -16.32
C ARG A 265 -1.93 -15.77 -15.28
N ALA A 266 -1.16 -16.75 -15.71
CA ALA A 266 -0.34 -17.61 -14.86
C ALA A 266 0.90 -18.02 -15.64
N GLY A 267 1.98 -18.32 -14.93
CA GLY A 267 3.21 -18.87 -15.48
C GLY A 267 3.21 -20.38 -15.25
N HIS A 268 3.84 -21.12 -16.15
CA HIS A 268 4.00 -22.56 -16.07
C HIS A 268 5.35 -22.97 -15.49
#